data_AF-A0A1V4IMU6-F1
#
_entry.id   AF-A0A1V4IMU6-F1
#
_cell.length_a   1.000
_cell.length_b   1.000
_cell.length_c   1.000
_cell.angle_alpha   90.00
_cell.angle_beta   90.00
_cell.angle_gamma   90.00
#
_symmetry.space_group_name_H-M   'P 1'
#
loop_
_entity.id
_entity.type
_entity.pdbx_description
1 polymer ?
#
loop_
_entity_poly.entity_id
_entity_poly.type
_entity_poly.pdbx_seq_one_letter_code
_entity_poly.pdbx_strand_id
1 'polypeptide(L)'
;MPMESKNSANTISIQTVQKIIDYIEDNILEMLTPNNITEQFYLSVSTLNNLFKIVCGITIMEYIRNRRLSLAGKELLISNIHIIDLAFKYGYETPEAFTKAFTRFHGFPPSFVRRTYAETKVFSPLKIKLELTGGWENTSNNNQLSLLTKLNSSEQERNLFYCYDKTTKYKGGINMENKKCEYHINLKDMQQKDDWRILLSLSKKLDQEKIKFKVDGKTMIFAHGLEFKLEKICLTFNWNEEQRIKDFFHYHGKVKSSFNRFKYFDAIFQDMKVRCMFYKDNLGDDTDELLFRNAEPVDIDGQILYVQTLEFYYENAEPDNEYYRMVEQWLKRK
;
A
#
# COMPACT_ATOMS: atom_id res chain seq x y z
N MET A 1 -37.91 1.56 -50.96
CA MET A 1 -37.16 0.43 -50.37
C MET A 1 -36.34 0.99 -49.22
N PRO A 2 -36.67 0.69 -47.95
CA PRO A 2 -35.90 1.19 -46.83
C PRO A 2 -34.62 0.36 -46.67
N MET A 3 -33.50 1.06 -46.52
CA MET A 3 -32.22 0.50 -46.12
C MET A 3 -32.34 -0.08 -44.71
N GLU A 4 -32.02 -1.37 -44.58
CA GLU A 4 -31.87 -2.03 -43.29
C GLU A 4 -30.78 -1.33 -42.47
N SER A 5 -31.18 -0.89 -41.27
CA SER A 5 -30.32 -0.31 -40.25
C SER A 5 -29.38 -1.37 -39.69
N LYS A 6 -28.08 -1.27 -40.02
CA LYS A 6 -27.03 -1.95 -39.26
C LYS A 6 -26.86 -1.26 -37.91
N ASN A 7 -27.68 -1.66 -36.93
CA ASN A 7 -27.49 -1.31 -35.54
C ASN A 7 -26.96 -2.53 -34.78
N SER A 8 -25.69 -2.91 -35.03
CA SER A 8 -25.00 -3.87 -34.17
C SER A 8 -24.39 -3.10 -33.00
N ALA A 9 -25.13 -3.02 -31.89
CA ALA A 9 -24.59 -2.53 -30.63
C ALA A 9 -23.37 -3.40 -30.26
N ASN A 10 -22.17 -2.83 -30.43
CA ASN A 10 -20.90 -3.49 -30.20
C ASN A 10 -20.80 -3.83 -28.70
N THR A 11 -21.24 -5.03 -28.33
CA THR A 11 -21.31 -5.46 -26.92
C THR A 11 -19.91 -5.84 -26.50
N ILE A 12 -19.20 -4.90 -25.90
CA ILE A 12 -17.84 -5.11 -25.41
C ILE A 12 -17.91 -6.08 -24.24
N SER A 13 -17.36 -7.27 -24.43
CA SER A 13 -17.38 -8.33 -23.42
C SER A 13 -16.20 -8.19 -22.47
N ILE A 14 -16.33 -8.73 -21.27
CA ILE A 14 -15.25 -8.81 -20.27
C ILE A 14 -14.05 -9.63 -20.82
N GLN A 15 -14.31 -10.55 -21.75
CA GLN A 15 -13.28 -11.29 -22.48
C GLN A 15 -12.41 -10.35 -23.33
N THR A 16 -12.96 -9.25 -23.85
CA THR A 16 -12.18 -8.22 -24.56
C THR A 16 -11.15 -7.59 -23.64
N VAL A 17 -11.48 -7.33 -22.37
CA VAL A 17 -10.52 -6.77 -21.40
C VAL A 17 -9.37 -7.75 -21.13
N GLN A 18 -9.67 -9.04 -20.99
CA GLN A 18 -8.61 -10.05 -20.83
C GLN A 18 -7.68 -10.06 -22.04
N LYS A 19 -8.22 -10.05 -23.26
CA LYS A 19 -7.40 -9.99 -24.49
C LYS A 19 -6.54 -8.73 -24.57
N ILE A 20 -7.05 -7.58 -24.11
CA ILE A 20 -6.27 -6.35 -24.01
C ILE A 20 -5.11 -6.51 -23.03
N ILE A 21 -5.35 -7.13 -21.87
CA ILE A 21 -4.29 -7.41 -20.89
C ILE A 21 -3.23 -8.32 -21.51
N ASP A 22 -3.64 -9.42 -22.15
CA ASP A 22 -2.73 -10.37 -22.79
C ASP A 22 -1.87 -9.68 -23.85
N TYR A 23 -2.49 -8.86 -24.72
CA TYR A 23 -1.77 -8.06 -25.71
C TYR A 23 -0.76 -7.10 -25.07
N ILE A 24 -1.10 -6.44 -23.97
CA ILE A 24 -0.17 -5.55 -23.25
C ILE A 24 1.01 -6.35 -22.69
N GLU A 25 0.77 -7.52 -22.10
CA GLU A 25 1.84 -8.33 -21.51
C GLU A 25 2.81 -8.87 -22.56
N ASP A 26 2.29 -9.31 -23.72
CA ASP A 26 3.10 -9.79 -24.84
C ASP A 26 3.98 -8.67 -25.45
N ASN A 27 3.51 -7.42 -25.36
CA ASN A 27 4.16 -6.25 -25.95
C ASN A 27 4.67 -5.26 -24.90
N ILE A 28 4.94 -5.71 -23.66
CA ILE A 28 5.14 -4.81 -22.51
C ILE A 28 6.36 -3.88 -22.64
N LEU A 29 7.38 -4.31 -23.40
CA LEU A 29 8.60 -3.54 -23.68
C LEU A 29 8.49 -2.64 -24.92
N GLU A 30 7.42 -2.75 -25.69
CA GLU A 30 7.23 -1.96 -26.92
C GLU A 30 6.60 -0.58 -26.63
N MET A 31 6.51 0.29 -27.64
CA MET A 31 5.81 1.56 -27.47
C MET A 31 4.29 1.34 -27.44
N LEU A 32 3.72 1.22 -26.25
CA LEU A 32 2.27 1.09 -26.04
C LEU A 32 1.62 2.46 -25.82
N THR A 33 0.70 2.83 -26.70
CA THR A 33 -0.10 4.06 -26.60
C THR A 33 -1.58 3.67 -26.64
N PRO A 34 -2.49 4.46 -26.03
CA PRO A 34 -3.91 4.14 -26.09
C PRO A 34 -4.41 3.97 -27.54
N ASN A 35 -3.88 4.77 -28.48
CA ASN A 35 -4.23 4.69 -29.90
C ASN A 35 -3.87 3.34 -30.53
N ASN A 36 -2.61 2.89 -30.38
CA ASN A 36 -2.20 1.63 -30.99
C ASN A 36 -2.86 0.41 -30.35
N ILE A 37 -3.19 0.48 -29.06
CA ILE A 37 -3.99 -0.56 -28.40
C ILE A 37 -5.40 -0.56 -28.98
N THR A 38 -6.04 0.60 -29.12
CA THR A 38 -7.40 0.67 -29.66
C THR A 38 -7.55 0.19 -31.10
N GLU A 39 -6.52 0.38 -31.93
CA GLU A 39 -6.51 -0.09 -33.33
C GLU A 39 -6.63 -1.62 -33.41
N GLN A 40 -6.04 -2.35 -32.46
CA GLN A 40 -6.10 -3.82 -32.41
C GLN A 40 -7.47 -4.36 -31.98
N PHE A 41 -8.21 -3.58 -31.20
CA PHE A 41 -9.46 -4.03 -30.57
C PHE A 41 -10.72 -3.34 -31.14
N TYR A 42 -10.55 -2.48 -32.16
CA TYR A 42 -11.63 -1.69 -32.77
C TYR A 42 -12.44 -0.89 -31.73
N LEU A 43 -11.76 -0.33 -30.72
CA LEU A 43 -12.34 0.47 -29.64
C LEU A 43 -12.01 1.96 -29.84
N SER A 44 -12.76 2.84 -29.17
CA SER A 44 -12.29 4.21 -28.95
C SER A 44 -11.39 4.28 -27.72
N VAL A 45 -10.48 5.26 -27.65
CA VAL A 45 -9.58 5.45 -26.50
C VAL A 45 -10.37 5.71 -25.21
N SER A 46 -11.46 6.48 -25.31
CA SER A 46 -12.35 6.74 -24.17
C SER A 46 -12.99 5.45 -23.69
N THR A 47 -13.51 4.64 -24.61
CA THR A 47 -14.12 3.35 -24.28
C THR A 47 -13.12 2.39 -23.65
N LEU A 48 -11.90 2.30 -24.19
CA LEU A 48 -10.83 1.47 -23.65
C LEU A 48 -10.48 1.87 -22.21
N ASN A 49 -10.24 3.17 -21.97
CA ASN A 49 -9.89 3.68 -20.65
C ASN A 49 -11.02 3.47 -19.64
N ASN A 50 -12.26 3.77 -20.01
CA ASN A 50 -13.42 3.60 -19.13
C ASN A 50 -13.64 2.14 -18.80
N LEU A 51 -13.63 1.26 -19.81
CA LEU A 51 -13.79 -0.18 -19.61
C LEU A 51 -12.67 -0.74 -18.72
N PHE A 52 -11.41 -0.43 -19.03
CA PHE A 52 -10.28 -0.93 -18.26
C PHE A 52 -10.31 -0.40 -16.82
N LYS A 53 -10.67 0.87 -16.61
CA LYS A 53 -10.81 1.43 -15.27
C LYS A 53 -11.98 0.82 -14.49
N ILE A 54 -13.11 0.62 -15.16
CA ILE A 54 -14.30 -0.02 -14.57
C ILE A 54 -13.95 -1.45 -14.14
N VAL A 55 -13.22 -2.20 -14.98
CA VAL A 55 -12.91 -3.62 -14.74
C VAL A 55 -11.72 -3.86 -13.81
N CYS A 56 -10.66 -3.07 -13.96
CA CYS A 56 -9.39 -3.28 -13.26
C CYS A 56 -9.14 -2.28 -12.13
N GLY A 57 -10.02 -1.28 -11.95
CA GLY A 57 -9.88 -0.23 -10.93
C GLY A 57 -8.81 0.83 -11.20
N ILE A 58 -7.99 0.67 -12.24
CA ILE A 58 -6.88 1.56 -12.62
C ILE A 58 -6.93 1.88 -14.11
N THR A 59 -6.25 2.95 -14.52
CA THR A 59 -6.16 3.27 -15.96
C THR A 59 -5.23 2.28 -16.69
N ILE A 60 -5.43 2.10 -17.99
CA ILE A 60 -4.58 1.20 -18.80
C ILE A 60 -3.10 1.63 -18.80
N MET A 61 -2.83 2.94 -18.83
CA MET A 61 -1.47 3.47 -18.78
C MET A 61 -0.83 3.30 -17.41
N GLU A 62 -1.64 3.35 -16.34
CA GLU A 62 -1.19 3.03 -14.99
C GLU A 62 -0.86 1.54 -14.84
N TYR A 63 -1.66 0.66 -15.43
CA TYR A 63 -1.37 -0.77 -15.50
C TYR A 63 -0.02 -1.03 -16.19
N ILE A 64 0.16 -0.49 -17.41
CA ILE A 64 1.42 -0.63 -18.18
C ILE A 64 2.61 -0.12 -17.36
N ARG A 65 2.49 1.06 -16.74
CA ARG A 65 3.54 1.64 -15.90
C ARG A 65 3.89 0.75 -14.71
N ASN A 66 2.90 0.27 -13.97
CA ASN A 66 3.11 -0.58 -12.79
C ASN A 66 3.76 -1.92 -13.17
N ARG A 67 3.34 -2.52 -14.30
CA ARG A 67 3.94 -3.74 -14.84
C ARG A 67 5.39 -3.53 -15.25
N ARG A 68 5.70 -2.44 -15.95
CA ARG A 68 7.08 -2.08 -16.33
C ARG A 68 7.99 -1.86 -15.13
N LEU A 69 7.54 -1.10 -14.14
CA LEU A 69 8.33 -0.85 -12.93
C LEU A 69 8.57 -2.14 -12.12
N SER A 70 7.54 -2.99 -11.97
CA SER A 70 7.66 -4.33 -11.37
C SER A 70 8.73 -5.19 -12.06
N LEU A 71 8.70 -5.24 -13.40
CA LEU A 71 9.69 -5.99 -14.19
C LEU A 71 11.10 -5.36 -14.09
N ALA A 72 11.19 -4.04 -14.12
CA ALA A 72 12.44 -3.32 -13.97
C ALA A 72 13.11 -3.60 -12.61
N GLY A 73 12.34 -3.60 -11.52
CA GLY A 73 12.83 -3.96 -10.19
C GLY A 73 13.36 -5.39 -10.13
N LYS A 74 12.61 -6.34 -10.70
CA LYS A 74 13.05 -7.74 -10.79
C LYS A 74 14.35 -7.88 -11.57
N GLU A 75 14.45 -7.25 -12.73
CA GLU A 75 15.65 -7.31 -13.57
C GLU A 75 16.87 -6.65 -12.91
N LEU A 76 16.64 -5.53 -12.22
CA LEU A 76 17.66 -4.82 -11.45
C LEU A 76 18.30 -5.72 -10.38
N LEU A 77 17.51 -6.57 -9.72
CA LEU A 77 17.98 -7.48 -8.66
C LEU A 77 18.75 -8.69 -9.17
N ILE A 78 18.38 -9.22 -10.34
CA ILE A 78 18.96 -10.46 -10.88
C ILE A 78 20.08 -10.22 -11.90
N SER A 79 20.35 -8.96 -12.27
CA SER A 79 21.30 -8.63 -13.33
C SER A 79 22.17 -7.40 -13.02
N ASN A 80 23.26 -7.28 -13.78
CA ASN A 80 24.19 -6.15 -13.68
C ASN A 80 23.89 -5.02 -14.71
N ILE A 81 22.67 -4.96 -15.25
CA ILE A 81 22.26 -3.94 -16.23
C ILE A 81 22.48 -2.51 -15.70
N HIS A 82 22.99 -1.58 -16.51
CA HIS A 82 23.10 -0.20 -16.06
C HIS A 82 21.72 0.42 -15.88
N ILE A 83 21.58 1.31 -14.88
CA ILE A 83 20.28 1.96 -14.57
C ILE A 83 19.75 2.75 -15.77
N ILE A 84 20.64 3.30 -16.60
CA ILE A 84 20.27 4.03 -17.80
C ILE A 84 19.66 3.10 -18.86
N ASP A 85 20.27 1.93 -19.09
CA ASP A 85 19.77 0.93 -20.02
C ASP A 85 18.45 0.32 -19.53
N LEU A 86 18.34 0.13 -18.21
CA LEU A 86 17.11 -0.31 -17.57
C LEU A 86 15.98 0.70 -17.80
N ALA A 87 16.24 2.00 -17.66
CA ALA A 87 15.26 3.05 -17.90
C ALA A 87 14.72 3.00 -19.34
N PHE A 88 15.62 2.94 -20.32
CA PHE A 88 15.24 2.88 -21.73
C PHE A 88 14.51 1.59 -22.07
N LYS A 89 14.99 0.44 -21.58
CA LYS A 89 14.35 -0.87 -21.80
C LYS A 89 12.90 -0.89 -21.33
N TYR A 90 12.60 -0.21 -20.22
CA TYR A 90 11.25 -0.13 -19.67
C TYR A 90 10.48 1.13 -20.10
N GLY A 91 10.88 1.73 -21.23
CA GLY A 91 10.10 2.74 -21.94
C GLY A 91 10.12 4.13 -21.31
N TYR A 92 11.19 4.48 -20.58
CA TYR A 92 11.42 5.84 -20.10
C TYR A 92 12.41 6.57 -21.00
N GLU A 93 12.09 7.80 -21.36
CA GLU A 93 12.95 8.65 -22.21
C GLU A 93 14.18 9.19 -21.49
N THR A 94 14.13 9.26 -20.15
CA THR A 94 15.27 9.74 -19.34
C THR A 94 15.43 8.90 -18.07
N PRO A 95 16.68 8.65 -17.63
CA PRO A 95 16.97 7.95 -16.38
C PRO A 95 16.45 8.70 -15.14
N GLU A 96 16.33 10.02 -15.18
CA GLU A 96 15.76 10.83 -14.09
C GLU A 96 14.26 10.54 -13.92
N ALA A 97 13.51 10.50 -15.03
CA ALA A 97 12.09 10.18 -15.01
C ALA A 97 11.86 8.75 -14.51
N PHE A 98 12.68 7.81 -14.97
CA PHE A 98 12.67 6.43 -14.47
C PHE A 98 12.94 6.39 -12.96
N THR A 99 14.02 7.02 -12.50
CA THR A 99 14.41 7.00 -11.08
C THR A 99 13.30 7.55 -10.19
N LYS A 100 12.63 8.63 -10.59
CA LYS A 100 11.50 9.20 -9.86
C LYS A 100 10.31 8.24 -9.81
N ALA A 101 9.94 7.65 -10.94
CA ALA A 101 8.83 6.70 -11.01
C ALA A 101 9.12 5.39 -10.24
N PHE A 102 10.34 4.87 -10.39
CA PHE A 102 10.84 3.69 -9.68
C PHE A 102 10.84 3.91 -8.18
N THR A 103 11.35 5.05 -7.70
CA THR A 103 11.35 5.39 -6.28
C THR A 103 9.93 5.52 -5.73
N ARG A 104 9.02 6.17 -6.47
CA ARG A 104 7.61 6.26 -6.05
C ARG A 104 6.95 4.88 -5.94
N PHE A 105 7.24 3.98 -6.88
CA PHE A 105 6.65 2.65 -6.92
C PHE A 105 7.26 1.73 -5.84
N HIS A 106 8.58 1.54 -5.85
CA HIS A 106 9.28 0.62 -4.94
C HIS A 106 9.59 1.20 -3.56
N GLY A 107 9.58 2.52 -3.39
CA GLY A 107 9.92 3.21 -2.13
C GLY A 107 11.39 3.66 -2.05
N PHE A 108 12.28 3.07 -2.86
CA PHE A 108 13.71 3.40 -2.87
C PHE A 108 14.25 3.63 -4.30
N PRO A 109 15.31 4.44 -4.47
CA PRO A 109 15.96 4.61 -5.76
C PRO A 109 16.59 3.32 -6.29
N PRO A 110 16.68 3.13 -7.62
CA PRO A 110 17.26 1.93 -8.23
C PRO A 110 18.73 1.71 -7.84
N SER A 111 19.52 2.78 -7.65
CA SER A 111 20.90 2.66 -7.17
C SER A 111 21.00 2.11 -5.75
N PHE A 112 20.03 2.45 -4.90
CA PHE A 112 19.95 1.94 -3.54
C PHE A 112 19.59 0.45 -3.56
N VAL A 113 18.51 0.09 -4.27
CA VAL A 113 18.05 -1.31 -4.40
C VAL A 113 19.17 -2.22 -4.91
N ARG A 114 19.96 -1.77 -5.89
CA ARG A 114 21.12 -2.53 -6.41
C ARG A 114 22.21 -2.78 -5.35
N ARG A 115 22.48 -1.79 -4.50
CA ARG A 115 23.59 -1.86 -3.55
C ARG A 115 23.26 -2.72 -2.33
N THR A 116 22.01 -2.70 -1.88
CA THR A 116 21.61 -3.28 -0.60
C THR A 116 20.81 -4.57 -0.73
N TYR A 117 20.51 -5.02 -1.97
CA TYR A 117 19.59 -6.14 -2.22
C TYR A 117 18.22 -5.94 -1.53
N ALA A 118 17.74 -4.69 -1.48
CA ALA A 118 16.44 -4.37 -0.91
C ALA A 118 15.30 -4.99 -1.74
N GLU A 119 14.21 -5.36 -1.08
CA GLU A 119 13.06 -5.95 -1.75
C GLU A 119 12.39 -4.96 -2.72
N THR A 120 11.93 -5.47 -3.86
CA THR A 120 11.18 -4.70 -4.86
C THR A 120 9.72 -5.10 -4.85
N LYS A 121 8.81 -4.13 -4.79
CA LYS A 121 7.38 -4.39 -5.03
C LYS A 121 7.13 -5.12 -6.35
N VAL A 122 6.27 -6.13 -6.31
CA VAL A 122 5.83 -6.90 -7.47
C VAL A 122 4.38 -6.56 -7.77
N PHE A 123 4.11 -6.15 -9.01
CA PHE A 123 2.78 -6.03 -9.58
C PHE A 123 2.64 -7.04 -10.71
N SER A 124 1.81 -8.07 -10.53
CA SER A 124 1.64 -9.19 -11.45
C SER A 124 0.66 -8.89 -12.59
N PRO A 125 0.72 -9.63 -13.71
CA PRO A 125 -0.30 -9.54 -14.77
C PRO A 125 -1.70 -9.78 -14.22
N LEU A 126 -2.66 -8.96 -14.66
CA LEU A 126 -4.05 -9.14 -14.24
C LEU A 126 -4.69 -10.32 -14.98
N LYS A 127 -5.52 -11.08 -14.25
CA LYS A 127 -6.36 -12.14 -14.81
C LYS A 127 -7.79 -11.94 -14.35
N ILE A 128 -8.69 -11.89 -15.31
CA ILE A 128 -10.10 -11.65 -15.07
C ILE A 128 -10.82 -13.00 -15.07
N LYS A 129 -11.45 -13.32 -13.94
CA LYS A 129 -12.36 -14.46 -13.81
C LYS A 129 -13.76 -13.92 -13.56
N LEU A 130 -14.71 -14.27 -14.43
CA LEU A 130 -16.11 -13.93 -14.25
C LEU A 130 -16.83 -15.07 -13.55
N GLU A 131 -17.51 -14.77 -12.46
CA GLU A 131 -18.45 -15.67 -11.80
C GLU A 131 -19.79 -14.95 -11.67
N LEU A 132 -20.86 -15.56 -12.17
CA LEU A 132 -22.22 -15.02 -12.13
C LEU A 132 -23.05 -15.90 -11.19
N THR A 133 -23.55 -15.31 -10.10
CA THR A 133 -24.38 -16.00 -9.10
C THR A 133 -25.71 -15.27 -8.89
N GLY A 134 -26.80 -16.00 -8.67
CA GLY A 134 -28.16 -15.46 -8.43
C GLY A 134 -29.12 -15.62 -9.61
N GLY A 135 -30.37 -15.16 -9.45
CA GLY A 135 -31.47 -15.28 -10.41
C GLY A 135 -32.83 -14.97 -9.77
N TRP A 136 -33.94 -15.13 -10.51
CA TRP A 136 -35.27 -15.07 -9.89
C TRP A 136 -35.53 -16.33 -9.06
N GLU A 137 -35.66 -16.15 -7.75
CA GLU A 137 -36.18 -17.18 -6.85
C GLU A 137 -37.69 -16.94 -6.65
N ASN A 138 -38.52 -17.89 -7.09
CA ASN A 138 -39.94 -17.91 -6.74
C ASN A 138 -40.09 -18.60 -5.38
N THR A 139 -40.05 -17.82 -4.31
CA THR A 139 -40.32 -18.32 -2.94
C THR A 139 -41.71 -17.88 -2.49
N SER A 140 -42.68 -18.78 -2.64
CA SER A 140 -43.86 -18.76 -1.76
C SER A 140 -43.52 -19.46 -0.45
N ASN A 141 -43.80 -18.77 0.65
CA ASN A 141 -43.76 -19.20 2.06
C ASN A 141 -42.44 -19.00 2.84
N ASN A 142 -42.43 -17.83 3.49
CA ASN A 142 -42.23 -17.59 4.92
C ASN A 142 -40.92 -17.96 5.63
N ASN A 143 -40.32 -16.87 6.14
CA ASN A 143 -39.47 -16.75 7.32
C ASN A 143 -37.97 -17.00 7.16
N GLN A 144 -37.30 -16.03 6.51
CA GLN A 144 -36.26 -15.20 7.16
C GLN A 144 -35.88 -14.06 6.18
N LEU A 145 -36.18 -12.81 6.53
CA LEU A 145 -35.88 -11.64 5.69
C LEU A 145 -35.15 -10.57 6.50
N SER A 146 -33.91 -10.26 6.13
CA SER A 146 -33.38 -8.90 6.16
C SER A 146 -32.12 -8.75 5.31
N LEU A 147 -32.29 -8.77 3.99
CA LEU A 147 -31.46 -7.94 3.09
C LEU A 147 -32.45 -7.21 2.18
N LEU A 148 -33.09 -6.20 2.77
CA LEU A 148 -34.04 -5.32 2.10
C LEU A 148 -33.26 -4.41 1.15
N THR A 149 -33.19 -4.80 -0.11
CA THR A 149 -33.05 -3.85 -1.22
C THR A 149 -34.39 -3.79 -1.93
N LYS A 150 -34.98 -2.59 -1.97
CA LYS A 150 -36.00 -2.06 -2.91
C LYS A 150 -36.72 -0.90 -2.18
N LEU A 151 -37.01 0.26 -2.74
CA LEU A 151 -37.03 0.78 -4.10
C LEU A 151 -37.04 2.32 -4.01
N ASN A 152 -36.53 2.96 -5.06
CA ASN A 152 -37.11 4.06 -5.84
C ASN A 152 -35.93 4.68 -6.59
N SER A 153 -35.91 4.98 -7.87
CA SER A 153 -36.86 4.95 -8.98
C SER A 153 -36.00 5.39 -10.18
N SER A 154 -36.14 4.75 -11.34
CA SER A 154 -35.39 5.05 -12.58
C SER A 154 -33.86 4.91 -12.54
N GLU A 155 -33.31 4.33 -13.61
CA GLU A 155 -31.89 4.11 -13.91
C GLU A 155 -31.27 2.80 -13.38
N GLN A 156 -30.71 2.05 -14.31
CA GLN A 156 -30.23 0.69 -14.18
C GLN A 156 -28.89 0.66 -13.43
N GLU A 157 -28.87 0.26 -12.17
CA GLU A 157 -27.63 -0.12 -11.51
C GLU A 157 -27.28 -1.58 -11.81
N ARG A 158 -26.24 -1.76 -12.64
CA ARG A 158 -25.57 -3.04 -12.85
C ARG A 158 -24.36 -3.10 -11.92
N ASN A 159 -24.43 -3.87 -10.86
CA ASN A 159 -23.25 -4.14 -10.03
C ASN A 159 -22.40 -5.25 -10.66
N LEU A 160 -21.27 -4.87 -11.25
CA LEU A 160 -20.21 -5.77 -11.67
C LEU A 160 -19.35 -6.12 -10.45
N PHE A 161 -19.44 -7.37 -9.99
CA PHE A 161 -18.50 -7.92 -9.01
C PHE A 161 -17.22 -8.35 -9.74
N TYR A 162 -16.09 -7.70 -9.45
CA TYR A 162 -14.77 -8.11 -9.93
C TYR A 162 -14.10 -9.02 -8.91
N CYS A 163 -13.70 -10.22 -9.34
CA CYS A 163 -12.87 -11.11 -8.53
C CYS A 163 -11.52 -11.33 -9.23
N TYR A 164 -10.43 -10.95 -8.56
CA TYR A 164 -9.07 -11.25 -8.98
C TYR A 164 -8.78 -12.75 -8.80
N ASP A 165 -8.16 -13.38 -9.80
CA ASP A 165 -7.61 -14.72 -9.66
C ASP A 165 -6.38 -14.68 -8.73
N LYS A 166 -6.54 -15.16 -7.50
CA LYS A 166 -5.50 -15.23 -6.47
C LYS A 166 -4.63 -16.50 -6.55
N THR A 167 -4.77 -17.31 -7.61
CA THR A 167 -4.13 -18.63 -7.69
C THR A 167 -2.91 -18.64 -8.61
N THR A 168 -1.91 -17.80 -8.33
CA THR A 168 -0.55 -18.03 -8.85
C THR A 168 0.34 -18.56 -7.72
N LYS A 169 0.58 -19.87 -7.74
CA LYS A 169 1.42 -20.63 -6.78
C LYS A 169 2.92 -20.30 -6.84
N TYR A 170 3.33 -19.25 -7.54
CA TYR A 170 4.72 -18.80 -7.56
C TYR A 170 4.87 -17.58 -6.65
N LYS A 171 5.46 -17.88 -5.48
CA LYS A 171 5.85 -17.00 -4.38
C LYS A 171 6.19 -15.56 -4.84
N GLY A 172 5.55 -14.58 -4.21
CA GLY A 172 5.98 -13.17 -4.26
C GLY A 172 4.87 -12.11 -4.21
N GLY A 173 3.59 -12.49 -4.26
CA GLY A 173 2.48 -11.55 -4.03
C GLY A 173 1.84 -11.82 -2.68
N ILE A 174 1.94 -10.88 -1.73
CA ILE A 174 1.05 -10.89 -0.57
C ILE A 174 -0.37 -10.79 -1.12
N ASN A 175 -1.20 -11.77 -0.76
CA ASN A 175 -2.63 -11.70 -0.93
C ASN A 175 -3.13 -10.51 -0.09
N MET A 176 -3.19 -9.32 -0.67
CA MET A 176 -4.05 -8.25 -0.15
C MET A 176 -5.49 -8.67 -0.44
N GLU A 177 -5.99 -9.65 0.31
CA GLU A 177 -7.28 -9.40 0.93
C GLU A 177 -7.15 -8.02 1.56
N ASN A 178 -8.14 -7.15 1.36
CA ASN A 178 -8.40 -6.10 2.33
C ASN A 178 -8.77 -6.77 3.67
N LYS A 179 -7.83 -7.52 4.26
CA LYS A 179 -7.76 -7.74 5.68
C LYS A 179 -7.40 -6.37 6.21
N LYS A 180 -8.44 -5.57 6.41
CA LYS A 180 -8.41 -4.54 7.42
C LYS A 180 -8.17 -5.31 8.73
N CYS A 181 -6.90 -5.56 9.04
CA CYS A 181 -6.51 -6.18 10.30
C CYS A 181 -6.68 -5.09 11.35
N GLU A 182 -7.89 -4.96 11.89
CA GLU A 182 -8.12 -4.18 13.09
C GLU A 182 -7.61 -5.02 14.26
N TYR A 183 -6.37 -4.74 14.67
CA TYR A 183 -5.81 -5.39 15.85
C TYR A 183 -6.43 -4.74 17.08
N HIS A 184 -7.00 -5.58 17.94
CA HIS A 184 -7.54 -5.18 19.23
C HIS A 184 -6.66 -5.81 20.30
N ILE A 185 -6.02 -5.00 21.13
CA ILE A 185 -5.15 -5.50 22.20
C ILE A 185 -5.93 -5.62 23.50
N ASN A 186 -5.92 -6.82 24.08
CA ASN A 186 -6.45 -7.04 25.43
C ASN A 186 -5.36 -6.75 26.47
N LEU A 187 -5.53 -5.67 27.22
CA LEU A 187 -4.58 -5.22 28.25
C LEU A 187 -4.61 -6.04 29.55
N LYS A 188 -5.55 -6.98 29.73
CA LYS A 188 -5.78 -7.66 31.03
C LYS A 188 -4.59 -8.49 31.49
N ASP A 189 -3.96 -9.22 30.57
CA ASP A 189 -2.92 -10.22 30.90
C ASP A 189 -1.50 -9.73 30.60
N MET A 190 -1.34 -8.46 30.21
CA MET A 190 -0.03 -7.92 29.82
C MET A 190 0.91 -7.73 31.00
N GLN A 191 2.19 -8.06 30.78
CA GLN A 191 3.24 -7.95 31.79
C GLN A 191 3.75 -6.51 31.96
N GLN A 192 3.71 -5.69 30.91
CA GLN A 192 4.36 -4.36 30.87
C GLN A 192 3.35 -3.20 30.86
N LYS A 193 2.39 -3.21 31.79
CA LYS A 193 1.24 -2.27 31.78
C LYS A 193 1.61 -0.79 31.92
N ASP A 194 2.71 -0.45 32.58
CA ASP A 194 3.09 0.93 32.84
C ASP A 194 3.66 1.63 31.60
N ASP A 195 4.53 0.94 30.85
CA ASP A 195 5.04 1.38 29.54
C ASP A 195 3.87 1.75 28.60
N TRP A 196 2.80 0.96 28.63
CA TRP A 196 1.58 1.19 27.86
C TRP A 196 0.77 2.40 28.31
N ARG A 197 0.57 2.55 29.62
CA ARG A 197 -0.15 3.70 30.16
C ARG A 197 0.54 5.00 29.78
N ILE A 198 1.87 5.02 29.78
CA ILE A 198 2.66 6.17 29.34
C ILE A 198 2.44 6.44 27.85
N LEU A 199 2.52 5.42 26.99
CA LEU A 199 2.27 5.59 25.55
C LEU A 199 0.85 6.09 25.25
N LEU A 200 -0.18 5.54 25.92
CA LEU A 200 -1.56 5.98 25.76
C LEU A 200 -1.77 7.42 26.27
N SER A 201 -1.14 7.78 27.40
CA SER A 201 -1.19 9.15 27.92
C SER A 201 -0.53 10.13 26.96
N LEU A 202 0.62 9.76 26.39
CA LEU A 202 1.33 10.55 25.39
C LEU A 202 0.50 10.72 24.12
N SER A 203 -0.07 9.64 23.60
CA SER A 203 -0.97 9.67 22.44
C SER A 203 -2.13 10.64 22.63
N LYS A 204 -2.84 10.54 23.75
CA LYS A 204 -4.00 11.39 24.03
C LYS A 204 -3.61 12.88 24.04
N LYS A 205 -2.44 13.22 24.59
CA LYS A 205 -1.94 14.60 24.57
C LYS A 205 -1.55 15.08 23.16
N LEU A 206 -0.90 14.22 22.37
CA LEU A 206 -0.57 14.54 20.98
C LEU A 206 -1.84 14.76 20.14
N ASP A 207 -2.88 13.95 20.36
CA ASP A 207 -4.18 14.09 19.68
C ASP A 207 -4.91 15.38 20.08
N GLN A 208 -4.90 15.74 21.37
CA GLN A 208 -5.46 17.00 21.86
C GLN A 208 -4.82 18.21 21.17
N GLU A 209 -3.50 18.15 20.98
CA GLU A 209 -2.74 19.17 20.28
C GLU A 209 -2.86 19.05 18.75
N LYS A 210 -3.59 18.06 18.21
CA LYS A 210 -3.70 17.77 16.76
C LYS A 210 -2.33 17.56 16.10
N ILE A 211 -1.44 16.84 16.78
CA ILE A 211 -0.14 16.44 16.27
C ILE A 211 -0.26 15.04 15.68
N LYS A 212 0.12 14.88 14.42
CA LYS A 212 0.10 13.58 13.75
C LYS A 212 1.40 12.85 14.01
N PHE A 213 1.30 11.57 14.33
CA PHE A 213 2.47 10.74 14.64
C PHE A 213 2.20 9.28 14.31
N LYS A 214 3.27 8.55 14.00
CA LYS A 214 3.26 7.09 13.88
C LYS A 214 4.18 6.48 14.95
N VAL A 215 3.75 5.40 15.57
CA VAL A 215 4.61 4.58 16.44
C VAL A 215 5.57 3.76 15.57
N ASP A 216 6.87 3.89 15.83
CA ASP A 216 7.91 3.22 15.04
C ASP A 216 8.06 1.74 15.38
N GLY A 217 8.48 0.97 14.36
CA GLY A 217 8.92 -0.43 14.32
C GLY A 217 9.51 -0.97 15.61
N LYS A 218 10.48 -0.27 16.19
CA LYS A 218 11.16 -0.76 17.38
C LYS A 218 10.28 -0.72 18.64
N THR A 219 9.30 0.18 18.66
CA THR A 219 8.27 0.26 19.71
C THR A 219 7.10 -0.68 19.41
N MET A 220 7.04 -1.30 18.21
CA MET A 220 5.86 -1.96 17.63
C MET A 220 5.48 -3.31 18.19
N ILE A 221 6.46 -4.04 18.71
CA ILE A 221 6.28 -5.47 19.03
C ILE A 221 5.11 -5.61 20.03
N PHE A 222 4.97 -4.61 20.89
CA PHE A 222 3.82 -4.31 21.73
C PHE A 222 2.44 -4.27 21.05
N ALA A 223 2.27 -3.53 19.95
CA ALA A 223 0.97 -3.28 19.32
C ALA A 223 0.33 -4.53 18.69
N HIS A 224 1.12 -5.58 18.51
CA HIS A 224 0.68 -6.86 17.95
C HIS A 224 0.69 -8.00 18.99
N GLY A 225 0.81 -7.65 20.28
CA GLY A 225 0.79 -8.60 21.39
C GLY A 225 2.11 -9.34 21.64
N LEU A 226 3.23 -8.82 21.14
CA LEU A 226 4.56 -9.33 21.48
C LEU A 226 5.13 -8.43 22.61
N GLU A 227 5.30 -8.97 23.81
CA GLU A 227 5.68 -8.19 24.98
C GLU A 227 7.17 -8.28 25.29
N PHE A 228 7.80 -7.14 25.59
CA PHE A 228 9.20 -6.99 26.02
C PHE A 228 9.30 -5.69 26.83
N LYS A 229 10.41 -5.36 27.50
CA LYS A 229 10.51 -4.10 28.25
C LYS A 229 10.96 -2.95 27.34
N LEU A 230 10.31 -1.79 27.36
CA LEU A 230 10.79 -0.63 26.57
C LEU A 230 11.99 0.03 27.23
N GLU A 231 13.04 0.25 26.44
CA GLU A 231 14.08 1.23 26.80
C GLU A 231 13.63 2.67 26.54
N LYS A 232 12.74 2.86 25.55
CA LYS A 232 12.19 4.14 25.10
C LYS A 232 11.01 3.92 24.17
N ILE A 233 10.15 4.93 24.05
CA ILE A 233 9.11 5.03 23.02
C ILE A 233 9.68 5.76 21.79
N CYS A 234 9.61 5.16 20.61
CA CYS A 234 10.01 5.82 19.36
C CYS A 234 8.78 6.27 18.56
N LEU A 235 8.67 7.57 18.31
CA LEU A 235 7.61 8.19 17.52
C LEU A 235 8.21 8.85 16.27
N THR A 236 7.51 8.70 15.15
CA THR A 236 7.82 9.38 13.89
C THR A 236 6.82 10.49 13.64
N PHE A 237 7.32 11.67 13.25
CA PHE A 237 6.53 12.86 12.95
C PHE A 237 6.83 13.38 11.54
N ASN A 238 5.98 14.27 11.05
CA ASN A 238 6.22 15.00 9.80
C ASN A 238 7.48 15.87 9.91
N TRP A 239 8.26 15.94 8.83
CA TRP A 239 9.58 16.58 8.80
C TRP A 239 9.56 18.06 9.24
N ASN A 240 8.55 18.81 8.79
CA ASN A 240 8.37 20.24 9.06
C ASN A 240 7.74 20.53 10.44
N GLU A 241 7.28 19.52 11.18
CA GLU A 241 6.72 19.72 12.51
C GLU A 241 7.80 19.79 13.61
N GLU A 242 9.09 19.67 13.28
CA GLU A 242 10.19 19.63 14.25
C GLU A 242 10.06 20.65 15.38
N GLN A 243 9.85 21.93 15.06
CA GLN A 243 9.78 22.97 16.08
C GLN A 243 8.56 22.80 17.00
N ARG A 244 7.40 22.47 16.42
CA ARG A 244 6.18 22.18 17.19
C ARG A 244 6.36 21.00 18.14
N ILE A 245 7.06 19.95 17.69
CA ILE A 245 7.34 18.78 18.53
C ILE A 245 8.36 19.13 19.63
N LYS A 246 9.36 19.96 19.33
CA LYS A 246 10.28 20.46 20.37
C LYS A 246 9.53 21.26 21.43
N ASP A 247 8.61 22.13 21.03
CA ASP A 247 7.81 22.93 21.95
C ASP A 247 6.91 22.04 22.82
N PHE A 248 6.25 21.04 22.21
CA PHE A 248 5.43 20.05 22.92
C PHE A 248 6.22 19.29 24.02
N PHE A 249 7.47 18.92 23.74
CA PHE A 249 8.33 18.22 24.70
C PHE A 249 9.20 19.16 25.56
N HIS A 250 9.01 20.48 25.46
CA HIS A 250 9.86 21.48 26.12
C HIS A 250 11.38 21.26 25.87
N TYR A 251 11.72 20.88 24.63
CA TYR A 251 13.07 20.51 24.23
C TYR A 251 13.86 21.69 23.66
N HIS A 252 14.91 22.10 24.36
CA HIS A 252 15.78 23.22 23.97
C HIS A 252 17.13 22.81 23.35
N GLY A 253 17.39 21.51 23.21
CA GLY A 253 18.65 20.99 22.68
C GLY A 253 18.77 21.05 21.16
N LYS A 254 19.94 20.64 20.65
CA LYS A 254 20.17 20.43 19.21
C LYS A 254 19.67 19.04 18.80
N VAL A 255 18.92 18.99 17.71
CA VAL A 255 18.51 17.73 17.08
C VAL A 255 19.75 17.03 16.52
N LYS A 256 19.82 15.72 16.71
CA LYS A 256 20.87 14.87 16.12
C LYS A 256 20.45 14.54 14.69
N SER A 257 21.32 14.79 13.72
CA SER A 257 21.09 14.39 12.33
C SER A 257 22.08 13.29 11.93
N SER A 258 21.61 12.33 11.14
CA SER A 258 22.46 11.34 10.51
C SER A 258 22.08 11.32 9.04
N PHE A 259 23.00 11.79 8.19
CA PHE A 259 22.75 12.08 6.77
C PHE A 259 21.67 13.18 6.61
N ASN A 260 21.66 13.93 5.50
CA ASN A 260 20.77 15.11 5.31
C ASN A 260 19.25 14.81 5.30
N ARG A 261 18.85 13.60 5.68
CA ARG A 261 17.57 12.95 5.39
C ARG A 261 16.91 12.31 6.61
N PHE A 262 17.60 12.28 7.75
CA PHE A 262 17.09 11.78 9.01
C PHE A 262 17.58 12.65 10.16
N LYS A 263 16.65 13.01 11.04
CA LYS A 263 16.96 13.76 12.26
C LYS A 263 16.11 13.24 13.41
N TYR A 264 16.64 13.33 14.63
CA TYR A 264 15.94 12.90 15.83
C TYR A 264 16.43 13.62 17.08
N PHE A 265 15.60 13.65 18.11
CA PHE A 265 16.01 14.00 19.46
C PHE A 265 15.36 13.06 20.47
N ASP A 266 15.94 13.02 21.67
CA ASP A 266 15.40 12.24 22.79
C ASP A 266 14.87 13.22 23.85
N ALA A 267 13.65 13.01 24.31
CA ALA A 267 12.97 13.74 25.38
C ALA A 267 12.53 12.78 26.50
N ILE A 268 11.98 13.31 27.60
CA ILE A 268 11.42 12.53 28.69
C ILE A 268 9.93 12.85 28.81
N PHE A 269 9.11 11.82 29.00
CA PHE A 269 7.68 11.96 29.27
C PHE A 269 7.25 10.95 30.34
N GLN A 270 6.75 11.44 31.48
CA GLN A 270 6.32 10.59 32.63
C GLN A 270 7.33 9.48 32.97
N ASP A 271 8.62 9.81 33.00
CA ASP A 271 9.74 8.89 33.28
C ASP A 271 10.16 7.94 32.14
N MET A 272 9.45 7.91 31.02
CA MET A 272 9.88 7.18 29.82
C MET A 272 10.69 8.08 28.89
N LYS A 273 11.77 7.55 28.35
CA LYS A 273 12.51 8.19 27.28
C LYS A 273 11.68 8.13 25.99
N VAL A 274 11.52 9.25 25.30
CA VAL A 274 10.81 9.34 24.02
C VAL A 274 11.79 9.79 22.95
N ARG A 275 11.94 8.99 21.89
CA ARG A 275 12.71 9.35 20.70
C ARG A 275 11.77 9.90 19.64
N CYS A 276 11.95 11.17 19.30
CA CYS A 276 11.21 11.86 18.25
C CYS A 276 12.03 11.83 16.96
N MET A 277 11.49 11.21 15.90
CA MET A 277 12.18 10.97 14.64
C MET A 277 11.48 11.66 13.46
N PHE A 278 12.29 12.06 12.49
CA PHE A 278 11.84 12.77 11.30
C PHE A 278 12.64 12.28 10.08
N TYR A 279 11.95 11.96 9.00
CA TYR A 279 12.53 11.45 7.74
C TYR A 279 12.20 12.39 6.58
N LYS A 280 13.09 12.48 5.58
CA LYS A 280 12.96 13.34 4.39
C LYS A 280 13.39 12.55 3.13
N ASP A 281 12.57 12.54 2.06
CA ASP A 281 12.95 12.46 0.62
C ASP A 281 11.82 11.91 -0.31
N ASN A 282 10.74 12.65 -0.49
CA ASN A 282 9.68 12.46 -1.47
C ASN A 282 8.93 13.78 -1.70
N LEU A 283 8.42 14.00 -2.91
CA LEU A 283 7.40 15.03 -3.12
C LEU A 283 6.20 14.71 -2.21
N GLY A 284 5.98 15.51 -1.17
CA GLY A 284 4.97 15.25 -0.13
C GLY A 284 5.50 14.67 1.18
N ASP A 285 6.77 14.88 1.53
CA ASP A 285 7.39 14.45 2.82
C ASP A 285 6.69 14.85 4.11
N ASP A 286 5.72 15.76 4.02
CA ASP A 286 4.93 16.28 5.12
C ASP A 286 3.43 16.00 4.96
N THR A 287 3.06 14.98 4.18
CA THR A 287 1.67 14.52 4.09
C THR A 287 1.39 13.37 5.05
N ASP A 288 0.20 13.38 5.65
CA ASP A 288 -0.29 12.27 6.48
C ASP A 288 -0.24 10.93 5.72
N GLU A 289 -0.54 10.93 4.41
CA GLU A 289 -0.48 9.74 3.56
C GLU A 289 0.93 9.12 3.53
N LEU A 290 1.97 9.96 3.54
CA LEU A 290 3.34 9.47 3.58
C LEU A 290 3.76 9.04 4.98
N LEU A 291 3.40 9.80 6.02
CA LEU A 291 3.67 9.47 7.42
C LEU A 291 3.12 8.08 7.78
N PHE A 292 1.95 7.73 7.23
CA PHE A 292 1.23 6.49 7.50
C PHE A 292 1.35 5.41 6.41
N ARG A 293 2.20 5.59 5.38
CA ARG A 293 2.31 4.67 4.21
C ARG A 293 2.49 3.18 4.57
N ASN A 294 3.18 2.89 5.66
CA ASN A 294 3.43 1.54 6.17
C ASN A 294 2.96 1.43 7.62
N ALA A 295 1.79 1.99 7.92
CA ALA A 295 1.19 1.95 9.24
C ALA A 295 -0.14 1.17 9.21
N GLU A 296 -0.38 0.39 10.25
CA GLU A 296 -1.66 -0.23 10.55
C GLU A 296 -2.35 0.51 11.71
N PRO A 297 -3.68 0.66 11.69
CA PRO A 297 -4.42 1.14 12.86
C PRO A 297 -4.57 0.00 13.87
N VAL A 298 -4.31 0.29 15.14
CA VAL A 298 -4.45 -0.64 16.26
C VAL A 298 -5.30 0.01 17.34
N ASP A 299 -6.40 -0.65 17.71
CA ASP A 299 -7.26 -0.22 18.82
C ASP A 299 -6.71 -0.77 20.14
N ILE A 300 -6.44 0.16 21.05
CA ILE A 300 -5.98 -0.13 22.39
C ILE A 300 -6.87 0.63 23.37
N ASP A 301 -7.77 -0.09 24.03
CA ASP A 301 -8.69 0.48 25.02
C ASP A 301 -9.48 1.70 24.48
N GLY A 302 -9.92 1.61 23.22
CA GLY A 302 -10.70 2.65 22.53
C GLY A 302 -9.86 3.80 21.96
N GLN A 303 -8.52 3.74 22.08
CA GLN A 303 -7.59 4.66 21.43
C GLN A 303 -6.99 4.02 20.18
N ILE A 304 -7.15 4.65 19.02
CA ILE A 304 -6.52 4.20 17.78
C ILE A 304 -5.10 4.75 17.70
N LEU A 305 -4.13 3.85 17.57
CA LEU A 305 -2.74 4.18 17.30
C LEU A 305 -2.37 3.73 15.89
N TYR A 306 -1.64 4.57 15.16
CA TYR A 306 -1.04 4.20 13.88
C TYR A 306 0.37 3.71 14.13
N VAL A 307 0.61 2.46 13.75
CA VAL A 307 1.77 1.70 14.18
C VAL A 307 2.42 1.09 12.92
N GLN A 308 3.75 1.17 12.78
CA GLN A 308 4.45 0.62 11.62
C GLN A 308 4.26 -0.89 11.44
N THR A 309 3.83 -1.36 10.27
CA THR A 309 3.51 -2.79 10.08
C THR A 309 4.66 -3.73 10.48
N LEU A 310 4.32 -4.87 11.10
CA LEU A 310 5.33 -5.87 11.50
C LEU A 310 6.09 -6.43 10.30
N GLU A 311 5.41 -6.59 9.16
CA GLU A 311 6.00 -7.03 7.91
C GLU A 311 7.09 -6.04 7.45
N PHE A 312 6.80 -4.73 7.47
CA PHE A 312 7.80 -3.72 7.11
C PHE A 312 8.96 -3.69 8.11
N TYR A 313 8.69 -3.86 9.41
CA TYR A 313 9.75 -3.94 10.40
C TYR A 313 10.64 -5.17 10.17
N TYR A 314 10.05 -6.34 9.93
CA TYR A 314 10.77 -7.58 9.65
C TYR A 314 11.66 -7.47 8.41
N GLU A 315 11.16 -6.90 7.33
CA GLU A 315 11.90 -6.69 6.08
C GLU A 315 13.12 -5.75 6.23
N ASN A 316 13.08 -4.83 7.21
CA ASN A 316 14.09 -3.77 7.36
C ASN A 316 14.92 -3.86 8.65
N ALA A 317 14.60 -4.79 9.55
CA ALA A 317 15.32 -4.99 10.81
C ALA A 317 16.59 -5.83 10.59
N GLU A 318 17.59 -5.58 11.43
CA GLU A 318 18.84 -6.36 11.45
C GLU A 318 18.55 -7.82 11.87
N PRO A 319 18.95 -8.84 11.07
CA PRO A 319 18.64 -10.25 11.37
C PRO A 319 19.15 -10.75 12.72
N ASP A 320 20.22 -10.15 13.23
CA ASP A 320 20.86 -10.52 14.50
C ASP A 320 20.16 -9.95 15.74
N ASN A 321 19.16 -9.08 15.55
CA ASN A 321 18.41 -8.46 16.63
C ASN A 321 17.44 -9.46 17.30
N GLU A 322 17.33 -9.44 18.64
CA GLU A 322 16.39 -10.28 19.40
C GLU A 322 14.94 -10.11 18.91
N TYR A 323 14.58 -8.88 18.54
CA TYR A 323 13.25 -8.50 18.05
C TYR A 323 12.93 -9.11 16.69
N TYR A 324 13.93 -9.23 15.82
CA TYR A 324 13.76 -9.83 14.49
C TYR A 324 13.22 -11.25 14.60
N ARG A 325 13.79 -12.05 15.51
CA ARG A 325 13.37 -13.44 15.73
C ARG A 325 11.95 -13.53 16.31
N MET A 326 11.58 -12.62 17.21
CA MET A 326 10.22 -12.56 17.76
C MET A 326 9.19 -12.30 16.67
N VAL A 327 9.45 -11.30 15.82
CA VAL A 327 8.56 -10.95 14.70
C VAL A 327 8.51 -12.07 13.68
N GLU A 328 9.65 -12.69 13.35
CA GLU A 328 9.72 -13.84 12.44
C GLU A 328 8.83 -15.00 12.92
N GLN A 329 8.92 -15.34 14.21
CA GLN A 329 8.11 -16.41 14.80
C GLN A 329 6.62 -16.07 14.79
N TRP A 330 6.27 -14.81 15.03
CA TRP A 330 4.89 -14.35 15.00
C TRP A 330 4.30 -14.43 13.58
N LEU A 331 5.03 -13.94 12.58
CA LEU A 331 4.60 -13.98 11.18
C LEU A 331 4.41 -15.42 10.66
N LYS A 332 5.19 -16.38 11.17
CA LYS A 332 5.02 -17.82 10.85
C LYS A 332 3.75 -18.45 11.43
N ARG A 333 3.09 -17.83 12.42
CA ARG A 333 1.88 -18.35 13.07
C ARG A 333 0.57 -17.85 12.43
N LYS A 334 0.65 -16.80 11.61
CA LYS A 334 -0.46 -16.16 10.88
C LYS A 334 -0.64 -16.82 9.51
#